data_AF-A0A2N6C0Y2-F1
#
_entry.id   AF-A0A2N6C0Y2-F1
#
_cell.length_a   1.000
_cell.length_b   1.000
_cell.length_c   1.000
_cell.angle_alpha   90.00
_cell.angle_beta   90.00
_cell.angle_gamma   90.00
#
_symmetry.space_group_name_H-M   'P 1'
#
loop_
_entity.id
_entity.type
_entity.pdbx_description
1 polymer ?
#
loop_
_entity_poly.entity_id
_entity_poly.type
_entity_poly.pdbx_seq_one_letter_code
_entity_poly.pdbx_strand_id
1 'polypeptide(L)' 'MLLNGWTKEITRAECRPEAQTVHCIARLNENIGEAIPYLNAVLGGYTCIKDPP' A
#
# COMPACT_ATOMS: atom_id res chain seq x y z
N MET A 1 -9.89 1.30 -15.36
CA MET A 1 -10.47 0.98 -14.04
C MET A 1 -10.58 2.28 -13.25
N LEU A 2 -11.76 2.60 -12.75
CA LEU A 2 -12.01 3.84 -12.01
C LEU A 2 -11.89 3.53 -10.50
N LEU A 3 -11.04 4.28 -9.79
CA LEU A 3 -10.94 4.20 -8.33
C LEU A 3 -12.03 5.07 -7.72
N ASN A 4 -12.99 4.47 -7.02
CA ASN A 4 -14.14 5.22 -6.49
C ASN A 4 -13.91 5.70 -5.06
N GLY A 5 -12.87 5.20 -4.39
CA GLY A 5 -12.51 5.64 -3.06
C GLY A 5 -11.40 4.82 -2.43
N TRP A 6 -10.99 5.27 -1.25
CA TRP A 6 -9.99 4.60 -0.42
C TRP A 6 -10.25 4.91 1.04
N THR A 7 -9.76 4.03 1.91
CA THR A 7 -9.75 4.23 3.37
C THR A 7 -8.32 4.35 3.86
N LYS A 8 -8.13 5.15 4.92
CA LYS A 8 -6.82 5.40 5.50
C LYS A 8 -6.80 4.99 6.95
N GLU A 9 -5.76 4.30 7.34
CA GLU A 9 -5.51 3.92 8.71
C GLU A 9 -4.13 4.43 9.12
N ILE A 10 -4.08 5.17 10.23
CA ILE A 10 -2.85 5.73 10.78
C ILE A 10 -2.69 5.17 12.18
N THR A 11 -1.61 4.43 12.42
CA THR A 11 -1.33 3.78 13.70
C THR A 11 0.05 4.16 14.21
N ARG A 12 0.24 4.10 15.53
CA ARG A 12 1.59 4.16 16.12
C ARG A 12 2.26 2.80 15.99
N ALA A 13 3.59 2.79 15.97
CA ALA A 13 4.34 1.55 15.99
C ALA A 13 4.07 0.79 17.30
N GLU A 14 3.39 -0.35 17.21
CA GLU A 14 3.05 -1.17 18.37
C GLU A 14 4.30 -1.76 19.03
N CYS A 15 5.24 -2.25 18.23
CA CYS A 15 6.50 -2.84 18.72
C CYS A 15 7.53 -1.82 19.23
N ARG A 16 7.39 -0.53 18.89
CA ARG A 16 8.29 0.57 19.32
C ARG A 16 7.49 1.82 19.67
N PRO A 17 6.83 1.86 20.84
CA PRO A 17 5.99 2.97 21.25
C PRO A 17 6.74 4.31 21.36
N GLU A 18 8.06 4.27 21.59
CA GLU A 18 8.95 5.42 21.68
C GLU A 18 9.23 6.08 20.31
N ALA A 19 8.94 5.39 19.20
CA ALA A 19 9.16 5.92 17.88
C ALA A 19 8.26 7.14 17.61
N GLN A 20 8.86 8.22 17.12
CA GLN A 20 8.13 9.43 16.69
C GLN A 20 7.58 9.30 15.25
N THR A 21 7.32 8.07 14.83
CA THR A 21 6.83 7.74 13.49
C THR A 21 5.45 7.09 13.58
N VAL A 22 4.61 7.35 12.59
CA VAL A 22 3.33 6.67 12.42
C VAL A 22 3.37 5.79 11.18
N HIS A 23 2.69 4.66 11.23
CA HIS A 23 2.41 3.84 10.06
C HIS A 23 1.14 4.35 9.41
N CYS A 24 1.17 4.50 8.08
CA CYS A 24 0.00 4.88 7.30
C CYS A 24 -0.26 3.77 6.27
N ILE A 25 -1.47 3.22 6.28
CA ILE A 25 -1.93 2.24 5.31
C ILE A 25 -3.15 2.82 4.59
N ALA A 26 -3.04 2.94 3.27
CA ALA A 26 -4.15 3.29 2.39
C ALA A 26 -4.69 2.02 1.72
N ARG A 27 -5.98 1.74 1.88
CA ARG A 27 -6.65 0.60 1.25
C ARG A 27 -7.62 1.13 0.19
N LEU A 28 -7.40 0.72 -1.05
CA LEU A 28 -8.32 1.00 -2.15
C LEU A 28 -9.55 0.10 -2.03
N ASN A 29 -10.70 0.60 -2.47
CA ASN A 29 -11.93 -0.19 -2.50
C ASN A 29 -11.88 -1.24 -3.63
N GLU A 30 -11.21 -0.91 -4.73
CA GLU A 30 -11.08 -1.77 -5.90
C GLU A 30 -9.80 -2.59 -5.90
N ASN A 31 -9.87 -3.79 -6.49
CA ASN A 31 -8.68 -4.61 -6.74
C ASN A 31 -7.88 -4.01 -7.91
N ILE A 32 -6.65 -3.60 -7.63
CA ILE A 32 -5.75 -3.01 -8.62
C ILE A 32 -4.62 -3.94 -9.11
N GLY A 33 -4.69 -5.24 -8.81
CA GLY A 33 -3.60 -6.19 -9.03
C GLY A 33 -3.06 -6.19 -10.46
N GLU A 34 -3.92 -6.04 -11.47
CA GLU A 34 -3.51 -5.98 -12.88
C GLU A 34 -2.74 -4.71 -13.25
N ALA A 35 -2.94 -3.61 -12.51
CA ALA A 35 -2.27 -2.34 -12.73
C ALA A 35 -0.93 -2.23 -11.97
N ILE A 36 -0.68 -3.10 -10.98
CA ILE A 36 0.56 -3.05 -10.16
C ILE A 36 1.83 -3.13 -11.01
N PRO A 37 1.96 -4.00 -12.03
CA PRO A 37 3.17 -4.03 -12.87
C PRO A 37 3.45 -2.71 -13.57
N TYR A 38 2.41 -2.06 -14.09
CA TYR A 38 2.53 -0.76 -14.74
C TYR A 38 2.90 0.34 -13.75
N LEU A 39 2.23 0.40 -12.59
CA LEU A 39 2.53 1.37 -11.53
C LEU A 39 3.97 1.24 -11.03
N ASN A 40 4.45 0.00 -10.84
CA ASN A 40 5.83 -0.27 -10.47
C ASN A 40 6.81 0.26 -11.53
N ALA A 41 6.57 0.01 -12.82
CA ALA A 41 7.42 0.53 -13.89
C ALA A 41 7.47 2.07 -13.92
N VAL A 42 6.34 2.75 -13.70
CA VAL A 42 6.27 4.22 -13.72
C VAL A 42 6.91 4.85 -12.48
N LEU A 43 6.72 4.24 -11.30
CA LEU A 43 7.21 4.77 -10.02
C LEU A 43 8.63 4.32 -9.67
N GLY A 44 9.28 3.52 -10.54
CA GLY A 44 10.62 2.96 -10.29
C GLY A 44 10.63 1.80 -9.29
N GLY A 45 9.47 1.21 -9.01
CA GLY A 45 9.34 -0.02 -8.23
C GLY A 45 9.75 -1.25 -9.05
N TYR A 46 10.36 -2.23 -8.41
CA TYR A 46 10.94 -3.40 -9.09
C TYR A 46 10.42 -4.75 -8.59
N THR A 47 9.55 -4.77 -7.58
CA THR A 47 9.03 -6.00 -6.99
C THR A 47 7.51 -6.03 -6.99
N CYS A 48 6.94 -7.09 -7.58
CA CYS A 48 5.52 -7.43 -7.52
C CYS A 48 5.40 -8.92 -7.21
N ILE A 49 5.00 -9.27 -6.00
CA ILE A 49 4.77 -10.66 -5.59
C ILE A 49 3.27 -10.92 -5.70
N LYS A 50 2.87 -11.81 -6.61
CA LYS A 50 1.44 -12.13 -6.82
C LYS A 50 0.88 -13.05 -5.74
N ASP A 51 1.71 -13.94 -5.20
CA ASP A 51 1.34 -14.90 -4.16
C ASP A 51 2.39 -14.83 -3.04
N PRO A 52 2.14 -14.04 -1.97
CA PRO A 52 3.04 -14.01 -0.82
C PRO A 52 2.97 -15.33 -0.01
N PRO A 53 4.04 -15.73 0.68
CA PRO A 53 4.06 -16.92 1.53
C PRO A 53 3.17 -16.80 2.78
#